data_AF-A0A3C1FRS0-F1
#
_entry.id   AF-A0A3C1FRS0-F1
#
_cell.length_a   1.000
_cell.length_b   1.000
_cell.length_c   1.000
_cell.angle_alpha   90.00
_cell.angle_beta   90.00
_cell.angle_gamma   90.00
#
_symmetry.space_group_name_H-M   'P 1'
#
loop_
_entity.id
_entity.type
_entity.pdbx_description
1 polymer ?
#
loop_
_entity_poly.entity_id
_entity_poly.type
_entity_poly.pdbx_seq_one_letter_code
_entity_poly.pdbx_strand_id
1 'polypeptide(L)'
;MDGNTDADGVQILAPAPKRGIAKRLRDYFLTGVVVSAPIGITIYLTWALISFVDETIKPLIPERYNPESYFSLSFPGLGLLIMVVLLTLLGALTANFFGRTLLGYGERVVARMPVVRNIYKALKQIFETVATQSAGSFRQAGLIEYPR
;
A
#
# COMPACT_ATOMS: atom_id res chain seq x y z
N MET A 1 -1.64 -59.42 -17.97
CA MET A 1 -2.38 -60.41 -17.16
C MET A 1 -2.37 -59.81 -15.76
N ASP A 2 -3.43 -59.24 -15.20
CA ASP A 2 -4.89 -59.40 -15.27
C ASP A 2 -5.54 -58.04 -14.84
N GLY A 3 -6.56 -57.54 -15.52
CA GLY A 3 -7.95 -57.81 -15.15
C GLY A 3 -8.69 -56.53 -14.77
N ASN A 4 -8.81 -55.55 -15.69
CA ASN A 4 -9.86 -54.53 -15.63
C ASN A 4 -10.18 -54.03 -17.04
N THR A 5 -10.84 -54.89 -17.81
CA THR A 5 -11.56 -54.51 -19.03
C THR A 5 -12.99 -54.94 -18.80
N ASP A 6 -13.75 -54.09 -18.11
CA ASP A 6 -15.20 -54.19 -18.09
C ASP A 6 -15.73 -53.65 -19.42
N ALA A 7 -16.72 -54.33 -19.98
CA ALA A 7 -17.15 -54.25 -21.38
C ALA A 7 -17.91 -52.96 -21.78
N ASP A 8 -17.98 -51.95 -20.92
CA ASP A 8 -18.63 -50.68 -21.20
C ASP A 8 -17.68 -49.56 -20.77
N GLY A 9 -17.37 -48.62 -21.67
CA GLY A 9 -16.35 -47.55 -21.50
C GLY A 9 -16.63 -46.50 -20.42
N VAL A 10 -17.13 -46.90 -19.25
CA VAL A 10 -17.44 -46.06 -18.10
C VAL A 10 -16.26 -46.09 -17.14
N GLN A 11 -15.41 -45.05 -17.20
CA GLN A 11 -14.44 -44.80 -16.15
C GLN A 11 -15.19 -44.49 -14.84
N ILE A 12 -15.20 -45.42 -13.90
CA ILE A 12 -15.73 -45.21 -12.55
C ILE A 12 -14.85 -44.14 -11.86
N LEU A 13 -15.30 -42.89 -11.87
CA LEU A 13 -14.66 -41.79 -11.15
C LEU A 13 -14.71 -42.11 -9.64
N ALA A 14 -13.55 -42.30 -9.02
CA ALA A 14 -13.44 -42.47 -7.58
C ALA A 14 -14.07 -41.28 -6.83
N PRO A 15 -14.79 -41.50 -5.71
CA PRO A 15 -15.47 -40.42 -4.99
C PRO A 15 -14.47 -39.38 -4.48
N ALA A 16 -14.74 -38.11 -4.75
CA ALA A 16 -13.88 -37.01 -4.34
C ALA A 16 -13.61 -37.05 -2.82
N PRO A 17 -12.34 -36.84 -2.38
CA PRO A 17 -11.99 -36.93 -0.97
C PRO A 17 -12.82 -35.93 -0.14
N LYS A 18 -13.49 -36.43 0.90
CA LYS A 18 -14.33 -35.61 1.79
C LYS A 18 -13.44 -34.58 2.50
N ARG A 19 -13.49 -33.32 2.06
CA ARG A 19 -12.79 -32.21 2.75
C ARG A 19 -13.26 -32.16 4.20
N GLY A 20 -12.36 -32.40 5.15
CA GLY A 20 -12.66 -32.40 6.58
C GLY A 20 -13.22 -31.06 7.06
N ILE A 21 -14.09 -31.11 8.08
CA ILE A 21 -14.77 -29.94 8.67
C ILE A 21 -13.75 -28.87 9.10
N ALA A 22 -12.61 -29.29 9.66
CA ALA A 22 -11.52 -28.39 10.03
C ALA A 22 -10.92 -27.62 8.84
N LYS A 23 -10.82 -28.26 7.67
CA LYS A 23 -10.32 -27.61 6.45
C LYS A 23 -11.29 -26.51 5.98
N ARG A 24 -12.60 -26.80 6.03
CA ARG A 24 -13.63 -25.81 5.67
C ARG A 24 -13.61 -24.62 6.62
N LEU A 25 -13.50 -24.85 7.92
CA LEU A 25 -13.41 -23.77 8.92
C LEU A 25 -12.20 -22.87 8.68
N ARG A 26 -11.02 -23.46 8.39
CA ARG A 26 -9.81 -22.71 8.06
C ARG A 26 -9.98 -21.87 6.80
N ASP A 27 -10.52 -22.46 5.74
CA ASP A 27 -10.69 -21.76 4.46
C ASP A 27 -11.65 -20.56 4.62
N TYR A 28 -12.72 -20.69 5.41
CA TYR A 28 -13.64 -19.58 5.71
C TYR A 28 -12.99 -18.50 6.58
N PHE A 29 -12.21 -18.87 7.60
CA PHE A 29 -11.49 -17.91 8.43
C PHE A 29 -10.49 -17.09 7.61
N LEU A 30 -9.66 -17.76 6.80
CA LEU A 30 -8.69 -17.09 5.93
C LEU A 30 -9.39 -16.16 4.92
N THR A 31 -10.51 -16.61 4.35
CA THR A 31 -11.32 -15.77 3.46
C THR A 31 -11.86 -14.54 4.19
N GLY A 32 -12.39 -14.71 5.40
CA GLY A 32 -12.89 -13.60 6.22
C GLY A 32 -11.81 -12.59 6.59
N VAL A 33 -10.61 -13.05 6.97
CA VAL A 33 -9.46 -12.18 7.25
C VAL A 33 -9.04 -11.41 6.00
N VAL A 34 -8.91 -12.08 4.85
CA VAL A 34 -8.48 -11.43 3.60
C VAL A 34 -9.51 -10.39 3.13
N VAL A 35 -10.80 -10.69 3.25
CA VAL A 35 -11.87 -9.77 2.85
C VAL A 35 -12.02 -8.59 3.80
N SER A 36 -11.76 -8.78 5.10
CA SER A 36 -11.80 -7.70 6.10
C SER A 36 -10.51 -6.89 6.19
N ALA A 37 -9.39 -7.42 5.70
CA ALA A 37 -8.09 -6.76 5.72
C ALA A 37 -8.11 -5.32 5.16
N PRO A 38 -8.75 -5.00 4.02
CA PRO A 38 -8.78 -3.63 3.50
C PRO A 38 -9.39 -2.63 4.48
N ILE A 39 -10.47 -3.00 5.17
CA ILE A 39 -11.15 -2.15 6.15
C ILE A 39 -10.31 -2.03 7.42
N GLY A 40 -9.72 -3.12 7.89
CA GLY A 40 -8.82 -3.09 9.04
C GLY A 40 -7.60 -2.19 8.78
N ILE A 41 -7.02 -2.29 7.58
CA ILE A 41 -5.88 -1.47 7.17
C ILE A 41 -6.27 0.01 7.15
N THR A 42 -7.42 0.40 6.59
CA THR A 42 -7.81 1.82 6.55
C THR A 42 -8.05 2.40 7.94
N ILE A 43 -8.70 1.66 8.84
CA ILE A 43 -8.91 2.08 10.24
C ILE A 43 -7.56 2.22 10.95
N TYR A 44 -6.69 1.22 10.82
CA TYR A 44 -5.35 1.25 11.42
C TYR A 44 -4.52 2.43 10.90
N LEU A 45 -4.49 2.64 9.59
CA LEU A 45 -3.72 3.73 8.97
C LEU A 45 -4.22 5.09 9.45
N THR A 46 -5.54 5.27 9.53
CA THR A 46 -6.16 6.51 10.01
C THR A 46 -5.77 6.77 11.47
N TRP A 47 -5.85 5.76 12.33
CA TRP A 47 -5.49 5.89 13.75
C TRP A 47 -3.99 6.12 13.95
N ALA A 48 -3.14 5.39 13.23
CA ALA A 48 -1.69 5.55 13.27
C ALA A 48 -1.26 6.95 12.78
N LEU A 49 -1.90 7.45 11.73
CA LEU A 49 -1.63 8.78 11.19
C LEU A 49 -2.01 9.89 12.18
N ILE A 50 -3.20 9.81 12.78
CA ILE A 50 -3.65 10.79 13.79
C ILE A 50 -2.67 10.79 14.96
N SER A 51 -2.32 9.61 15.47
CA SER A 51 -1.38 9.48 16.60
C SER A 51 0.00 10.03 16.25
N PHE A 52 0.51 9.74 15.05
CA PHE A 52 1.80 10.26 14.58
C PHE A 52 1.80 11.78 14.46
N VAL A 53 0.73 12.38 13.92
CA VAL A 53 0.58 13.83 13.81
C VAL A 53 0.49 14.45 15.20
N ASP A 54 -0.34 13.89 16.07
CA ASP A 54 -0.48 14.37 17.44
C ASP A 54 0.86 14.32 18.19
N GLU A 55 1.60 13.23 18.14
CA GLU A 55 2.90 13.08 18.81
C GLU A 55 4.00 13.96 18.21
N THR A 56 3.99 14.19 16.89
CA THR A 56 5.00 15.01 16.21
C THR A 56 4.69 16.50 16.29
N ILE A 57 3.41 16.88 16.27
CA ILE A 57 2.97 18.28 16.16
C ILE A 57 2.56 18.87 17.51
N LYS A 58 1.93 18.12 18.44
CA LYS A 58 1.59 18.63 19.79
C LYS A 58 2.80 19.21 20.54
N PRO A 59 4.03 18.65 20.46
CA PRO A 59 5.20 19.24 21.11
C PRO A 59 5.65 20.57 20.48
N LEU A 60 5.29 20.82 19.22
CA LEU A 60 5.62 22.05 18.49
C LEU A 60 4.52 23.12 18.61
N ILE A 61 3.32 22.77 19.10
CA ILE A 61 2.21 23.70 19.30
C ILE A 61 2.18 24.18 20.76
N PRO A 62 2.34 25.49 21.03
CA PRO A 62 2.16 26.05 22.39
C PRO A 62 0.76 25.78 22.92
N GLU A 63 0.62 25.48 24.23
CA GLU A 63 -0.65 25.09 24.89
C GLU A 63 -1.85 26.03 24.63
N ARG A 64 -1.61 27.27 24.21
CA ARG A 64 -2.66 28.24 23.82
C ARG A 64 -3.53 27.83 22.63
N TYR A 65 -3.06 26.91 21.78
CA TYR A 65 -3.80 26.41 20.63
C TYR A 65 -4.31 24.98 20.84
N ASN A 66 -4.30 24.47 22.07
CA ASN A 66 -4.80 23.14 22.38
C ASN A 66 -6.35 23.16 22.36
N PRO A 67 -7.01 22.58 21.34
CA PRO A 67 -8.47 22.66 21.19
C PRO A 67 -9.23 21.76 22.17
N GLU A 68 -8.52 20.97 22.99
CA GLU A 68 -9.12 20.12 24.03
C GLU A 68 -9.89 20.93 25.11
N SER A 69 -9.65 22.25 25.23
CA SER A 69 -10.41 23.10 26.15
C SER A 69 -11.84 23.39 25.68
N TYR A 70 -12.20 23.17 24.41
CA TYR A 70 -13.49 23.67 23.88
C TYR A 70 -14.35 22.66 23.15
N PHE A 71 -13.82 21.56 22.61
CA PHE A 71 -14.63 20.63 21.83
C PHE A 71 -14.23 19.18 22.12
N SER A 72 -15.10 18.45 22.84
CA SER A 72 -15.02 17.00 23.05
C SER A 72 -15.30 16.17 21.78
N LEU A 73 -15.38 16.82 20.63
CA LEU A 73 -15.45 16.22 19.31
C LEU A 73 -14.12 16.53 18.62
N SER A 74 -13.15 15.63 18.76
CA SER A 74 -11.98 15.58 17.90
C SER A 74 -12.48 15.49 16.46
N PHE A 75 -12.53 16.60 15.73
CA PHE A 75 -13.02 16.61 14.35
C PHE A 75 -12.19 15.60 13.54
N PRO A 76 -12.78 14.47 13.12
CA PRO A 76 -12.07 13.47 12.34
C PRO A 76 -11.85 14.05 10.94
N GLY A 77 -10.77 14.82 10.79
CA GLY A 77 -10.51 15.61 9.59
C GLY A 77 -9.41 16.66 9.75
N LEU A 78 -9.14 17.15 10.96
CA LEU A 78 -8.06 18.14 11.15
C LEU A 78 -6.67 17.54 10.84
N GLY A 79 -6.41 16.31 11.29
CA GLY A 79 -5.19 15.58 10.93
C GLY A 79 -5.05 15.35 9.42
N LEU A 80 -6.16 15.06 8.72
CA LEU A 80 -6.18 14.92 7.27
C LEU A 80 -5.87 16.26 6.58
N LEU A 81 -6.47 17.37 7.04
CA LEU A 81 -6.20 18.70 6.52
C LEU A 81 -4.73 19.09 6.69
N ILE A 82 -4.17 18.89 7.89
CA ILE A 82 -2.76 19.15 8.19
C ILE A 82 -1.86 18.30 7.30
N MET A 83 -2.16 17.00 7.13
CA MET A 83 -1.42 16.12 6.23
C MET A 83 -1.44 16.62 4.79
N VAL A 84 -2.61 17.01 4.27
CA VAL A 84 -2.75 17.56 2.91
C VAL A 84 -1.90 18.83 2.76
N VAL A 85 -1.96 19.75 3.72
CA VAL A 85 -1.14 20.97 3.70
C VAL A 85 0.34 20.64 3.75
N LEU A 86 0.79 19.77 4.66
CA LEU A 86 2.18 19.36 4.79
C LEU A 86 2.70 18.66 3.53
N LEU A 87 1.93 17.72 2.97
CA LEU A 87 2.30 17.04 1.72
C LEU A 87 2.36 18.02 0.55
N THR A 88 1.44 18.98 0.49
CA THR A 88 1.44 20.02 -0.55
C THR A 88 2.68 20.91 -0.41
N LEU A 89 3.03 21.34 0.82
CA LEU A 89 4.25 22.11 1.06
C LEU A 89 5.50 21.30 0.73
N LEU A 90 5.56 20.02 1.12
CA LEU A 90 6.66 19.12 0.78
C LEU A 90 6.80 19.00 -0.74
N GLY A 91 5.69 18.80 -1.45
CA GLY A 91 5.64 18.76 -2.92
C GLY A 91 6.04 20.08 -3.59
N ALA A 92 5.61 21.21 -3.04
CA ALA A 92 6.00 22.53 -3.53
C ALA A 92 7.51 22.78 -3.31
N LEU A 93 8.04 22.35 -2.15
CA LEU A 93 9.47 22.36 -1.85
C LEU A 93 10.23 21.51 -2.87
N THR A 94 9.81 20.26 -3.11
CA THR A 94 10.48 19.35 -4.07
C THR A 94 10.36 19.83 -5.52
N ALA A 95 9.29 20.55 -5.87
CA ALA A 95 9.13 21.15 -7.19
C ALA A 95 10.15 22.26 -7.43
N ASN A 96 10.53 23.00 -6.38
CA ASN A 96 11.49 24.10 -6.46
C ASN A 96 12.95 23.60 -6.55
N PHE A 97 13.83 24.38 -7.21
CA PHE A 97 15.23 24.01 -7.42
C PHE A 97 15.98 23.69 -6.10
N PHE A 98 15.71 24.47 -5.05
CA PHE A 98 16.28 24.27 -3.73
C PHE A 98 15.91 22.91 -3.13
N GLY A 99 14.63 22.51 -3.20
CA GLY A 99 14.19 21.24 -2.65
C GLY A 99 14.74 20.04 -3.42
N ARG A 100 14.81 20.10 -4.76
CA ARG A 100 15.47 19.05 -5.56
C ARG A 100 16.93 18.84 -5.16
N THR A 101 17.65 19.95 -4.91
CA THR A 101 19.05 19.92 -4.51
C THR A 101 19.22 19.33 -3.10
N LEU A 102 18.36 19.75 -2.16
CA LEU A 102 18.37 19.24 -0.78
C LEU A 102 18.04 17.74 -0.71
N LEU A 103 17.04 17.29 -1.46
CA LEU A 103 16.69 15.88 -1.60
C LEU A 103 17.85 15.05 -2.15
N GLY A 104 18.44 15.49 -3.27
CA GLY A 104 19.59 14.80 -3.86
C GLY A 104 20.80 14.72 -2.92
N TYR A 105 21.00 15.73 -2.06
CA TYR A 105 22.03 15.68 -1.02
C TYR A 105 21.70 14.64 0.06
N GLY A 106 20.46 14.64 0.56
CA GLY A 106 19.99 13.64 1.53
C GLY A 106 20.10 12.21 1.02
N GLU A 107 19.72 11.97 -0.24
CA GLU A 107 19.90 10.68 -0.91
C GLU A 107 21.36 10.24 -0.91
N ARG A 108 22.28 11.17 -1.20
CA ARG A 108 23.72 10.89 -1.23
C ARG A 108 24.27 10.54 0.15
N VAL A 109 23.74 11.12 1.21
CA VAL A 109 24.09 10.78 2.60
C VAL A 109 23.59 9.37 2.95
N VAL A 110 22.32 9.07 2.68
CA VAL A 110 21.74 7.74 2.93
C VAL A 110 22.45 6.67 2.10
N ALA A 111 22.83 6.99 0.86
CA ALA A 111 23.56 6.07 -0.03
C ALA A 111 24.95 5.68 0.48
N ARG A 112 25.55 6.45 1.40
CA ARG A 112 26.83 6.12 2.04
C ARG A 112 26.69 5.12 3.20
N MET A 113 25.48 4.88 3.69
CA MET A 113 25.24 3.93 4.77
C MET A 113 25.08 2.51 4.19
N PRO A 114 25.95 1.54 4.51
CA PRO A 114 26.01 0.25 3.82
C PRO A 114 24.75 -0.60 3.97
N VAL A 115 24.05 -0.52 5.10
CA VAL A 115 22.80 -1.26 5.36
C VAL A 115 21.58 -0.50 4.83
N VAL A 116 21.48 0.78 5.17
CA VAL A 116 20.30 1.61 4.85
C VAL A 116 20.16 1.88 3.36
N ARG A 117 21.27 1.98 2.61
CA ARG A 117 21.23 2.30 1.17
C ARG A 117 20.43 1.27 0.35
N ASN A 118 20.51 -0.01 0.71
CA ASN A 118 19.88 -1.07 -0.09
C ASN A 118 18.36 -1.01 0.07
N ILE A 119 17.88 -0.78 1.30
CA ILE A 119 16.46 -0.61 1.62
C ILE A 119 15.93 0.66 0.96
N TYR A 120 16.65 1.78 1.09
CA TYR A 120 16.25 3.05 0.47
C TYR A 120 16.10 2.94 -1.05
N LYS A 121 17.07 2.32 -1.74
CA LYS A 121 17.02 2.13 -3.19
C LYS A 121 15.88 1.21 -3.62
N ALA A 122 15.65 0.10 -2.91
CA ALA A 122 14.56 -0.82 -3.22
C ALA A 122 13.19 -0.12 -3.09
N LEU A 123 12.99 0.64 -2.00
CA LEU A 123 11.77 1.41 -1.80
C LEU A 123 11.60 2.49 -2.87
N LYS A 124 12.64 3.28 -3.14
CA LYS A 124 12.62 4.31 -4.19
C LYS A 124 12.23 3.72 -5.55
N GLN A 125 12.80 2.58 -5.91
CA GLN A 125 12.47 1.89 -7.15
C GLN A 125 11.00 1.44 -7.23
N ILE A 126 10.44 0.90 -6.15
CA ILE A 126 9.02 0.52 -6.10
C ILE A 126 8.14 1.75 -6.34
N PHE A 127 8.42 2.86 -5.66
CA PHE A 127 7.66 4.10 -5.83
C PHE A 127 7.78 4.68 -7.24
N GLU A 128 8.99 4.76 -7.80
CA GLU A 128 9.23 5.22 -9.17
C GLU A 128 8.51 4.34 -10.20
N THR A 129 8.53 3.02 -10.01
CA THR A 129 7.87 2.07 -10.91
C THR A 129 6.36 2.23 -10.88
N VAL A 130 5.76 2.29 -9.69
CA VAL A 130 4.31 2.46 -9.53
C VAL A 130 3.86 3.80 -10.13
N ALA A 131 4.56 4.90 -9.82
CA ALA A 131 4.25 6.21 -10.36
C ALA A 131 4.36 6.27 -11.90
N THR A 132 5.37 5.58 -12.45
CA THR A 132 5.60 5.55 -13.91
C THR A 132 4.58 4.65 -14.62
N GLN A 133 4.22 3.50 -14.04
CA GLN A 133 3.18 2.62 -14.60
C GLN A 133 1.83 3.34 -14.70
N SER A 134 1.46 4.14 -13.69
CA SER A 134 0.23 4.95 -13.73
C SER A 134 0.23 6.02 -14.83
N ALA A 135 1.40 6.54 -15.24
CA ALA A 135 1.52 7.59 -16.26
C ALA A 135 1.72 7.05 -17.69
N GLY A 136 2.30 5.86 -17.86
CA GLY A 136 2.69 5.28 -19.15
C GLY A 136 1.59 4.55 -19.91
N SER A 137 0.54 4.09 -19.23
CA SER A 137 -0.55 3.30 -19.84
C SER A 137 -1.42 4.08 -20.85
N PHE A 138 -1.20 5.39 -21.03
CA PHE A 138 -1.98 6.25 -21.93
C PHE A 138 -1.29 6.60 -23.26
N ARG A 139 -0.08 6.11 -23.55
CA ARG A 139 0.64 6.39 -24.83
C ARG A 139 0.88 5.15 -25.70
N GLN A 140 -0.10 4.27 -25.82
CA GLN A 140 -0.03 3.18 -26.79
C GLN A 140 -0.66 3.63 -28.12
N ALA A 141 0.01 4.55 -28.82
CA ALA A 141 -0.27 4.83 -30.22
C ALA A 141 0.36 3.70 -31.05
N GLY A 142 -0.44 2.74 -31.49
CA GLY A 142 0.00 1.68 -32.39
C GLY A 142 0.31 2.28 -33.76
N LEU A 143 1.59 2.32 -34.14
CA LEU A 143 2.00 2.54 -35.51
C LEU A 143 1.69 1.24 -36.29
N ILE A 144 0.55 1.19 -36.98
CA ILE A 144 0.25 0.11 -37.93
C ILE A 144 0.93 0.49 -39.25
N GLU A 145 1.97 -0.23 -39.64
CA GLU A 145 2.48 -0.17 -41.01
C GLU A 145 1.46 -0.82 -41.95
N TYR A 146 1.02 -0.06 -42.95
CA TYR A 146 0.09 -0.51 -43.98
C TYR A 146 0.87 -1.31 -45.05
N PRO A 147 0.54 -2.59 -45.31
CA PRO A 147 1.19 -3.37 -46.34
C PRO A 147 0.80 -2.87 -47.74
N ARG A 148 1.75 -2.92 -48.69
CA ARG A 148 1.57 -2.53 -50.10
C ARG A 148 0.77 -3.56 -50.89
#